data_AF-A0A2X0Z852-F1
#
_entry.id   AF-A0A2X0Z852-F1
#
_cell.length_a   1.000
_cell.length_b   1.000
_cell.length_c   1.000
_cell.angle_alpha   90.00
_cell.angle_beta   90.00
_cell.angle_gamma   90.00
#
_symmetry.space_group_name_H-M   'P 1'
#
loop_
_entity.id
_entity.type
_entity.pdbx_description
1 polymer ?
#
loop_
_entity_poly.entity_id
_entity_poly.type
_entity_poly.pdbx_seq_one_letter_code
_entity_poly.pdbx_strand_id
1 'polypeptide(L)'
;MNFFKQFGVDPTKEAEVWRAIPNKDGYDTYSADYHFIGFIEGTDDIDWIHIGEASFGLANHDGDLPSPMIPSTFSKPIVELAVRITMPNLEI
;
A
#
# COMPACT_ATOMS: atom_id res chain seq x y z
N MET A 1 14.33 -1.37 4.86
CA MET A 1 14.44 0.07 4.55
C MET A 1 14.81 0.40 3.10
N ASN A 2 15.53 -0.46 2.35
CA ASN A 2 15.89 -0.14 0.96
C ASN A 2 14.72 -0.19 -0.03
N PHE A 3 13.70 -1.02 0.21
CA PHE A 3 12.53 -1.16 -0.67
C PHE A 3 11.77 0.17 -0.87
N PHE A 4 11.20 0.76 0.18
CA PHE A 4 10.46 2.04 0.08
C PHE A 4 11.31 3.19 -0.48
N LYS A 5 12.60 3.24 -0.17
CA LYS A 5 13.53 4.24 -0.70
C LYS A 5 13.67 4.18 -2.23
N GLN A 6 13.56 3.00 -2.84
CA GLN A 6 13.62 2.86 -4.30
C GLN A 6 12.44 3.57 -4.99
N PHE A 7 11.33 3.73 -4.28
CA PHE A 7 10.13 4.42 -4.74
C PHE A 7 10.02 5.86 -4.22
N GLY A 8 11.00 6.35 -3.47
CA GLY A 8 10.94 7.68 -2.84
C GLY A 8 9.88 7.80 -1.74
N VAL A 9 9.35 6.66 -1.24
CA VAL A 9 8.33 6.62 -0.20
C VAL A 9 8.99 6.67 1.17
N ASP A 10 8.50 7.55 2.04
CA ASP A 10 8.78 7.53 3.47
C ASP A 10 7.68 6.73 4.17
N PRO A 11 7.92 5.47 4.58
CA PRO A 11 6.87 4.61 5.14
C PRO A 11 6.32 5.12 6.49
N THR A 12 6.96 6.12 7.09
CA THR A 12 6.51 6.74 8.36
C THR A 12 5.58 7.94 8.17
N LYS A 13 5.38 8.37 6.93
CA LYS A 13 4.55 9.52 6.58
C LYS A 13 3.37 9.05 5.73
N GLU A 14 2.22 9.65 5.97
CA GLU A 14 0.97 9.58 5.20
C GLU A 14 0.77 8.31 4.36
N ALA A 15 0.38 7.23 5.05
CA ALA A 15 -0.26 6.07 4.44
C ALA A 15 -1.73 6.06 4.85
N GLU A 16 -2.62 5.60 3.98
CA GLU A 16 -3.96 5.21 4.41
C GLU A 16 -3.84 3.83 5.07
N VAL A 17 -4.10 3.74 6.38
CA VAL A 17 -3.98 2.47 7.13
C VAL A 17 -5.35 2.02 7.59
N TRP A 18 -5.72 0.79 7.27
CA TRP A 18 -6.98 0.20 7.73
C TRP A 18 -6.82 -1.28 8.06
N ARG A 19 -7.70 -1.77 8.94
CA ARG A 19 -7.85 -3.20 9.20
C ARG A 19 -8.69 -3.80 8.07
N ALA A 20 -8.05 -4.55 7.19
CA ALA A 20 -8.69 -5.12 6.01
C ALA A 20 -9.61 -6.29 6.38
N ILE A 21 -9.19 -7.15 7.32
CA ILE A 21 -9.95 -8.34 7.73
C ILE A 21 -9.78 -8.57 9.24
N PRO A 22 -10.84 -8.40 10.05
CA PRO A 22 -10.90 -8.92 11.42
C PRO A 22 -11.16 -10.43 11.38
N ASN A 23 -10.21 -11.26 11.82
CA ASN A 23 -10.35 -12.71 11.74
C ASN A 23 -10.46 -13.41 13.11
N LYS A 24 -11.26 -14.49 13.11
CA LYS A 24 -11.60 -15.29 14.30
C LYS A 24 -10.49 -16.23 14.77
N ASP A 25 -9.45 -16.39 13.96
CA ASP A 25 -8.39 -17.39 14.15
C ASP A 25 -7.19 -16.83 14.93
N GLY A 26 -7.34 -15.65 15.56
CA GLY A 26 -6.31 -15.02 16.37
C GLY A 26 -5.32 -14.15 15.59
N TYR A 27 -5.61 -13.83 14.32
CA TYR A 27 -4.79 -12.95 13.48
C TYR A 27 -5.64 -11.86 12.82
N ASP A 28 -5.05 -10.68 12.64
CA ASP A 28 -5.62 -9.54 11.95
C ASP A 28 -4.76 -9.16 10.74
N THR A 29 -5.44 -8.81 9.64
CA THR A 29 -4.77 -8.27 8.45
C THR A 29 -4.97 -6.76 8.39
N TYR A 30 -3.85 -6.04 8.34
CA TYR A 30 -3.79 -4.61 8.15
C TYR A 30 -3.27 -4.30 6.75
N SER A 31 -3.87 -3.30 6.12
CA SER A 31 -3.39 -2.70 4.88
C SER A 31 -2.87 -1.29 5.15
N ALA A 32 -1.80 -0.92 4.46
CA ALA A 32 -1.29 0.43 4.36
C ALA A 32 -1.01 0.76 2.91
N ASP A 33 -1.67 1.79 2.39
CA ASP A 33 -1.54 2.19 1.00
C ASP A 33 -0.79 3.52 0.89
N TYR A 34 0.18 3.54 -0.02
CA TYR A 34 1.04 4.68 -0.32
C TYR A 34 0.88 5.09 -1.78
N HIS A 35 0.93 6.39 -2.05
CA HIS A 35 0.85 6.92 -3.41
C HIS A 35 2.09 7.72 -3.76
N PHE A 36 2.60 7.55 -4.98
CA PHE A 36 3.73 8.33 -5.50
C PHE A 36 3.60 8.55 -7.00
N ILE A 37 4.27 9.58 -7.50
CA ILE A 37 4.29 9.92 -8.93
C ILE A 37 5.11 8.86 -9.67
N GLY A 38 4.52 8.23 -10.67
CA GLY A 38 5.15 7.15 -11.42
C GLY A 38 4.18 6.43 -12.35
N PHE A 39 4.70 5.47 -13.11
CA PHE A 39 3.92 4.62 -14.01
C PHE A 39 4.58 3.25 -14.18
N ILE A 40 3.79 2.20 -14.11
CA ILE A 40 4.20 0.83 -14.41
C ILE A 40 3.99 0.62 -15.92
N GLU A 41 5.08 0.37 -16.65
CA GLU A 41 5.03 0.17 -18.10
C GLU A 41 4.67 -1.29 -18.45
N GLY A 42 3.75 -1.47 -19.39
CA GLY A 42 3.43 -2.78 -19.97
C GLY A 42 2.45 -3.63 -19.16
N THR A 43 1.99 -3.18 -18.00
CA THR A 43 0.95 -3.82 -17.17
C THR A 43 0.25 -2.77 -16.32
N ASP A 44 -0.99 -3.04 -15.90
CA ASP A 44 -1.75 -2.15 -15.00
C ASP A 44 -1.37 -2.38 -13.53
N ASP A 45 -0.93 -3.60 -13.20
CA ASP A 45 -0.51 -3.99 -11.87
C ASP A 45 0.67 -4.98 -11.88
N ILE A 46 1.38 -5.02 -10.76
CA ILE A 46 2.39 -6.02 -10.42
C ILE A 46 1.80 -6.89 -9.31
N ASP A 47 1.75 -8.20 -9.56
CA ASP A 47 1.24 -9.20 -8.62
C ASP A 47 1.94 -9.14 -7.26
N TRP A 48 1.29 -9.66 -6.23
CA TRP A 48 1.72 -9.54 -4.84
C TRP A 48 3.12 -10.15 -4.62
N ILE A 49 4.06 -9.30 -4.20
CA ILE A 49 5.41 -9.69 -3.80
C ILE A 49 5.40 -9.97 -2.30
N HIS A 50 5.84 -11.15 -1.89
CA HIS A 50 5.93 -11.52 -0.47
C HIS A 50 7.35 -11.33 0.06
N ILE A 51 7.50 -10.56 1.15
CA ILE A 51 8.78 -10.36 1.86
C ILE A 51 8.54 -10.57 3.36
N GLY A 52 9.00 -11.71 3.88
CA GLY A 52 8.72 -12.09 5.26
C GLY A 52 7.22 -12.29 5.49
N GLU A 53 6.67 -11.61 6.49
CA GLU A 53 5.23 -11.65 6.82
C GLU A 53 4.41 -10.58 6.09
N ALA A 54 5.07 -9.75 5.27
CA ALA A 54 4.43 -8.67 4.53
C ALA A 54 4.25 -9.03 3.05
N SER A 55 3.15 -8.55 2.47
CA SER A 55 2.85 -8.65 1.03
C SER A 55 2.73 -7.25 0.44
N PHE A 56 3.28 -7.05 -0.76
CA PHE A 56 3.36 -5.75 -1.43
C PHE A 56 2.76 -5.87 -2.82
N GLY A 57 1.78 -5.02 -3.14
CA GLY A 57 1.19 -4.92 -4.48
C GLY A 57 1.47 -3.53 -5.04
N LEU A 58 1.68 -3.44 -6.35
CA LEU A 58 1.79 -2.15 -7.04
C LEU A 58 0.77 -2.08 -8.17
N ALA A 59 0.07 -0.96 -8.30
CA ALA A 59 -0.87 -0.73 -9.39
C ALA A 59 -0.80 0.71 -9.90
N ASN A 60 -1.01 0.90 -11.19
CA ASN A 60 -1.26 2.22 -11.76
C ASN A 60 -2.60 2.74 -11.24
N HIS A 61 -2.58 3.88 -10.56
CA HIS A 61 -3.79 4.50 -10.02
C HIS A 61 -4.50 5.31 -11.12
N ASP A 62 -5.65 4.82 -11.58
CA ASP A 62 -6.46 5.38 -12.67
C ASP A 62 -7.45 6.47 -12.22
N GLY A 63 -7.77 6.53 -10.92
CA GLY A 63 -8.37 7.70 -10.29
C GLY A 63 -9.88 7.65 -10.06
N ASP A 64 -10.48 6.46 -10.00
CA ASP A 64 -11.92 6.35 -9.73
C ASP A 64 -12.29 6.45 -8.24
N LEU A 65 -11.30 6.39 -7.33
CA LEU A 65 -11.53 6.55 -5.89
C LEU A 65 -10.83 7.81 -5.37
N PRO A 66 -11.58 8.82 -4.88
CA PRO A 66 -10.98 9.93 -4.16
C PRO A 66 -10.44 9.42 -2.83
N SER A 67 -9.14 9.10 -2.76
CA SER A 67 -8.46 8.95 -1.47
C SER A 67 -8.13 10.33 -0.93
N PRO A 68 -8.56 10.68 0.30
CA PRO A 68 -8.18 11.95 0.94
C PRO A 68 -6.67 12.05 1.18
N MET A 69 -5.94 10.93 1.04
CA MET A 69 -4.50 10.83 1.20
C MET A 69 -3.72 11.14 -0.07
N ILE A 70 -4.37 11.26 -1.24
CA ILE A 70 -3.72 11.75 -2.46
C ILE A 70 -3.95 13.27 -2.52
N PRO A 71 -2.92 14.10 -2.27
CA PRO A 71 -3.08 15.55 -2.36
C PRO A 71 -3.53 15.93 -3.77
N SER A 72 -4.42 16.92 -3.89
CA SER A 72 -4.82 17.46 -5.20
C SER A 72 -3.65 18.06 -5.99
N THR A 73 -2.50 18.27 -5.35
CA THR A 73 -1.25 18.73 -5.95
C THR A 73 -0.40 17.61 -6.56
N PHE A 74 -0.74 16.33 -6.35
CA PHE A 74 -0.03 15.24 -6.98
C PHE A 74 -0.25 15.25 -8.50
N SER A 75 0.85 15.30 -9.24
CA SER A 75 0.80 15.19 -10.70
C SER A 75 0.62 13.74 -11.10
N LYS A 76 -0.23 13.50 -12.11
CA LYS A 76 -0.35 12.17 -12.75
C LYS A 76 0.85 11.91 -13.68
N PRO A 77 1.22 10.64 -13.92
CA PRO A 77 0.61 9.40 -13.41
C PRO A 77 0.99 9.08 -11.96
N ILE A 78 0.14 8.31 -11.28
CA ILE A 78 0.31 7.91 -9.88
C ILE A 78 0.38 6.39 -9.82
N VAL A 79 1.26 5.85 -8.99
CA VAL A 79 1.29 4.44 -8.61
C VAL A 79 0.85 4.32 -7.16
N GLU A 80 0.00 3.34 -6.89
CA GLU A 80 -0.35 2.88 -5.55
C GLU A 80 0.55 1.71 -5.16
N LEU A 81 1.12 1.78 -3.96
CA LEU A 81 1.80 0.68 -3.30
C LEU A 81 0.95 0.25 -2.11
N ALA A 82 0.32 -0.91 -2.23
CA ALA A 82 -0.44 -1.53 -1.15
C ALA A 82 0.46 -2.46 -0.35
N VAL A 83 0.47 -2.31 0.98
CA VAL A 83 1.23 -3.15 1.91
C VAL A 83 0.26 -3.88 2.81
N ARG A 84 0.31 -5.20 2.82
CA ARG A 84 -0.48 -6.04 3.72
C ARG A 84 0.40 -6.75 4.73
N ILE A 85 0.03 -6.67 5.99
CA ILE A 85 0.69 -7.39 7.07
C ILE A 85 -0.38 -8.14 7.86
N THR A 86 -0.17 -9.44 8.03
CA THR A 86 -0.99 -10.25 8.93
C THR A 86 -0.23 -10.44 10.23
N MET A 87 -0.83 -10.01 11.33
CA MET A 87 -0.21 -10.07 12.66
C MET A 87 -1.18 -10.72 13.67
N PRO A 88 -0.68 -11.38 14.73
CA PRO A 88 -1.56 -11.90 15.78
C PRO A 88 -2.41 -10.79 16.39
N ASN A 89 -3.62 -11.12 16.85
CA ASN A 89 -4.49 -10.17 17.54
C ASN A 89 -3.75 -9.58 18.75
N LEU A 90 -3.78 -8.27 18.89
CA LEU A 90 -3.46 -7.62 20.16
C LEU A 90 -4.66 -7.82 21.09
N GLU A 91 -4.52 -8.68 22.11
CA GLU A 91 -5.42 -8.62 23.26
C GLU A 91 -5.23 -7.24 23.91
N ILE A 92 -6.24 -6.37 23.81
CA ILE A 92 -6.28 -5.03 24.43
C ILE A 92 -6.88 -5.16 25.83
#